data_AF-A0A4Y7RDV3-F1
#
_entry.id   AF-A0A4Y7RDV3-F1
#
_cell.length_a   1.000
_cell.length_b   1.000
_cell.length_c   1.000
_cell.angle_alpha   90.00
_cell.angle_beta   90.00
_cell.angle_gamma   90.00
#
_symmetry.space_group_name_H-M   'P 1'
#
loop_
_entity.id
_entity.type
_entity.pdbx_description
1 polymer ?
#
loop_
_entity_poly.entity_id
_entity_poly.type
_entity_poly.pdbx_seq_one_letter_code
_entity_poly.pdbx_strand_id
1 'polypeptide(L)' 'MLYLLSRFFRNRENADKLAEIYYENAEMLLELKNRFPDWENYINQYLSVEVRTKLLAKGVPI' A
#
# COMPACT_ATOMS: atom_id res chain seq x y z
N MET A 1 3.09 9.99 9.60
CA MET A 1 2.42 10.04 8.29
C MET A 1 3.38 10.36 7.12
N LEU A 2 4.11 11.49 7.14
CA LEU A 2 5.10 11.86 6.08
C LEU A 2 6.18 10.79 5.81
N TYR A 3 6.64 10.12 6.87
CA TYR A 3 7.62 9.03 6.78
C TYR A 3 7.08 7.83 5.99
N LEU A 4 5.83 7.43 6.24
CA LEU A 4 5.21 6.29 5.57
C LEU A 4 5.00 6.57 4.07
N LEU A 5 4.51 7.77 3.77
CA LEU A 5 4.32 8.23 2.40
C LEU A 5 5.64 8.25 1.62
N SER A 6 6.72 8.69 2.27
CA SER A 6 8.06 8.70 1.70
C SER A 6 8.63 7.30 1.46
N ARG A 7 8.33 6.32 2.33
CA ARG A 7 8.70 4.92 2.14
C ARG A 7 7.88 4.29 1.01
N PHE A 8 6.58 4.58 0.94
CA PHE A 8 5.70 4.12 -0.12
C PHE A 8 6.22 4.58 -1.50
N PHE A 9 6.43 5.88 -1.70
CA PHE A 9 6.89 6.39 -3.00
C PHE A 9 8.26 5.85 -3.42
N ARG A 10 9.19 5.69 -2.47
CA ARG A 10 10.51 5.10 -2.74
C ARG A 10 10.45 3.63 -3.17
N ASN A 11 9.43 2.90 -2.73
CA ASN A 11 9.30 1.47 -2.95
C ASN A 11 8.10 1.12 -3.86
N ARG A 12 7.52 2.09 -4.58
CA ARG A 12 6.26 1.89 -5.32
C ARG A 12 6.29 0.75 -6.36
N GLU A 13 7.48 0.39 -6.86
CA GLU A 13 7.68 -0.73 -7.80
C GLU A 13 8.16 -2.03 -7.11
N ASN A 14 8.35 -2.00 -5.79
CA ASN A 14 8.87 -3.13 -5.01
C ASN A 14 7.78 -3.70 -4.10
N ALA A 15 7.08 -4.72 -4.62
CA ALA A 15 5.98 -5.37 -3.90
C ALA A 15 6.42 -6.02 -2.57
N ASP A 16 7.66 -6.50 -2.46
CA ASP A 16 8.15 -7.09 -1.21
C ASP A 16 8.26 -6.03 -0.12
N LYS A 17 8.88 -4.89 -0.44
CA LYS A 17 9.02 -3.77 0.49
C LYS A 17 7.69 -3.10 0.82
N LEU A 18 6.76 -3.02 -0.13
CA LEU A 18 5.42 -2.51 0.13
C LEU A 18 4.62 -3.43 1.06
N ALA A 19 4.75 -4.76 0.92
CA ALA A 19 4.11 -5.70 1.84
C ALA A 19 4.69 -5.57 3.27
N GLU A 20 6.01 -5.47 3.40
CA GLU A 20 6.69 -5.20 4.67
C GLU A 20 6.15 -3.91 5.33
N ILE A 21 6.09 -2.81 4.56
CA ILE A 21 5.53 -1.53 5.03
C ILE A 21 4.09 -1.70 5.48
N TYR A 22 3.26 -2.44 4.73
CA TYR A 22 1.88 -2.69 5.09
C TYR A 22 1.77 -3.40 6.45
N TYR A 23 2.45 -4.54 6.61
CA TYR A 23 2.33 -5.34 7.83
C TYR A 23 2.94 -4.64 9.06
N GLU A 24 4.02 -3.87 8.89
CA GLU A 24 4.59 -3.04 9.95
C GLU A 24 3.62 -1.94 10.44
N ASN A 25 2.63 -1.54 9.62
CA ASN A 25 1.77 -0.38 9.87
C ASN A 25 0.28 -0.71 9.66
N ALA A 26 -0.10 -2.00 9.77
CA ALA A 26 -1.39 -2.51 9.31
C ALA A 26 -2.58 -1.82 10.00
N GLU A 27 -2.50 -1.62 11.31
CA GLU A 27 -3.55 -0.96 12.11
C GLU A 27 -3.82 0.47 11.60
N MET A 28 -2.78 1.29 11.48
CA MET A 28 -2.89 2.66 10.98
C MET A 28 -3.41 2.70 9.52
N LEU A 29 -2.95 1.79 8.66
CA LEU A 29 -3.40 1.72 7.27
C LEU A 29 -4.86 1.27 7.15
N LEU A 30 -5.31 0.36 8.02
CA LEU A 30 -6.72 -0.05 8.12
C LEU A 30 -7.61 1.12 8.58
N GLU A 31 -7.17 1.89 9.57
CA GLU A 31 -7.90 3.10 9.97
C GLU A 31 -8.00 4.11 8.83
N LEU A 32 -6.93 4.33 8.08
CA LEU A 32 -6.93 5.22 6.92
C LEU A 32 -7.87 4.72 5.82
N LYS A 33 -7.85 3.42 5.52
CA LYS A 33 -8.77 2.79 4.57
C LYS A 33 -10.24 3.03 4.95
N ASN A 34 -10.57 2.92 6.23
CA ASN A 34 -11.94 3.17 6.72
C ASN A 34 -12.33 4.66 6.67
N ARG A 35 -11.36 5.58 6.80
CA ARG A 35 -11.59 7.03 6.76
C ARG A 35 -11.68 7.59 5.34
N PHE A 36 -10.99 6.97 4.39
CA PHE A 36 -10.87 7.45 3.01
C PHE A 36 -11.40 6.41 2.04
N PRO A 37 -12.71 6.40 1.73
CA PRO A 37 -13.34 5.35 0.92
C PRO A 37 -12.78 5.26 -0.51
N ASP A 38 -12.22 6.35 -1.05
CA ASP A 38 -11.61 6.39 -2.40
C ASP A 38 -10.13 5.94 -2.43
N TRP A 39 -9.64 5.28 -1.37
CA TRP A 39 -8.25 4.83 -1.25
C TRP A 39 -7.81 3.91 -2.42
N GLU A 40 -8.74 3.16 -3.01
CA GLU A 40 -8.47 2.29 -4.17
C GLU A 40 -8.00 3.10 -5.39
N ASN A 41 -8.57 4.28 -5.62
CA ASN A 41 -8.15 5.15 -6.71
C ASN A 41 -6.70 5.61 -6.53
N TYR A 42 -6.29 5.87 -5.29
CA TYR A 42 -4.92 6.22 -4.96
C TYR A 42 -3.96 5.07 -5.26
N ILE A 43 -4.29 3.85 -4.81
CA ILE A 43 -3.50 2.65 -5.09
C ILE A 43 -3.39 2.42 -6.61
N ASN A 44 -4.49 2.56 -7.34
CA ASN A 44 -4.54 2.35 -8.79
C ASN A 44 -3.73 3.40 -9.57
N GLN A 45 -3.65 4.63 -9.06
CA GLN A 45 -2.86 5.71 -9.66
C GLN A 45 -1.35 5.50 -9.49
N TYR A 46 -0.91 4.98 -8.34
CA TYR A 46 0.52 4.96 -7.97
C TYR A 46 1.20 3.60 -8.08
N LEU A 47 0.45 2.50 -8.03
CA LEU A 47 0.99 1.15 -8.18
C LEU A 47 0.63 0.60 -9.56
N SER A 48 1.57 -0.05 -10.22
CA SER A 48 1.30 -0.79 -11.46
C SER A 48 0.42 -2.02 -11.20
N VAL A 49 -0.24 -2.53 -12.25
CA VAL A 49 -1.05 -3.76 -12.16
C VAL A 49 -0.20 -4.92 -11.63
N GLU A 50 1.05 -5.05 -12.09
CA GLU A 50 1.96 -6.12 -11.65
C GLU A 50 2.26 -6.06 -10.15
N VAL A 51 2.55 -4.86 -9.62
CA VAL A 51 2.82 -4.68 -8.20
C VAL A 51 1.59 -5.00 -7.36
N ARG A 52 0.40 -4.54 -7.78
CA ARG A 52 -0.86 -4.84 -7.09
C ARG A 52 -1.15 -6.33 -7.05
N THR A 53 -0.97 -7.03 -8.18
CA THR A 53 -1.13 -8.49 -8.24
C THR A 53 -0.18 -9.22 -7.28
N LYS A 54 1.09 -8.79 -7.21
CA LYS A 54 2.06 -9.36 -6.26
C LYS A 54 1.70 -9.10 -4.81
N LEU A 55 1.15 -7.92 -4.50
CA LEU A 55 0.70 -7.57 -3.15
C LEU A 55 -0.52 -8.41 -2.73
N LEU A 56 -1.49 -8.59 -3.62
CA LEU A 56 -2.64 -9.48 -3.40
C LEU A 56 -2.19 -10.92 -3.15
N ALA A 57 -1.25 -11.44 -3.94
CA ALA A 57 -0.67 -12.78 -3.75
C ALA A 57 0.06 -12.94 -2.41
N LYS A 58 0.49 -11.83 -1.79
CA LYS A 58 1.11 -11.80 -0.46
C LYS A 58 0.10 -11.63 0.68
N GLY A 59 -1.19 -11.48 0.39
CA GLY A 59 -2.24 -11.30 1.38
C GLY A 59 -2.41 -9.84 1.85
N VAL A 60 -1.89 -8.86 1.10
CA VAL A 60 -2.12 -7.44 1.37
C VAL A 60 -3.50 -7.05 0.80
N PRO A 61 -4.45 -6.57 1.63
CA PRO A 61 -5.85 -6.32 1.22
C PRO A 61 -6.01 -4.93 0.58
N ILE A 62 -5.35 -4.73 -0.57
CA ILE A 62 -5.41 -3.53 -1.42
C ILE A 62 -6.31 -3.71 -2.65
#